data_AF-A0A8U0MCE1-F1
#
_entry.id   AF-A0A8U0MCE1-F1
#
_cell.length_a   1.000
_cell.length_b   1.000
_cell.length_c   1.000
_cell.angle_alpha   90.00
_cell.angle_beta   90.00
_cell.angle_gamma   90.00
#
_symmetry.space_group_name_H-M   'P 1'
#
loop_
_entity.id
_entity.type
_entity.pdbx_description
1 polymer ?
#
loop_
_entity_poly.entity_id
_entity_poly.type
_entity_poly.pdbx_seq_one_letter_code
_entity_poly.pdbx_strand_id
1 'polypeptide(L)'
;MKQFFLVCFAFLAMGSLRAQDTTAVRRDSAQTTGDADALLAGLSDSTEAQPLLPRKMIFTQRAFWGPKGLLRVMNVAPLTPEGRTKELKIRRGMLTAHQIGGFVTLAGFIAQGFLGAKLYNAFGEDYTRIKRLHEGAATFINVSYGTTLALSLTTPPPIVGSKRGFTTIKLHRYLAVVHLTGMVATNVLAHMIQTNYELKPYHRIAAYTTFGAYAASIVALTF
;
A
#
# COMPACT_ATOMS: atom_id res chain seq x y z
N MET A 1 38.18 -7.53 -7.24
CA MET A 1 36.74 -7.71 -7.55
C MET A 1 35.91 -7.43 -6.30
N LYS A 2 35.83 -6.17 -5.91
CA LYS A 2 35.00 -5.63 -4.82
C LYS A 2 34.74 -4.17 -5.25
N GLN A 3 33.55 -3.64 -4.96
CA GLN A 3 32.98 -2.36 -5.45
C GLN A 3 32.11 -2.48 -6.71
N PHE A 4 30.93 -3.07 -6.57
CA PHE A 4 29.83 -2.87 -7.54
C PHE A 4 28.43 -2.87 -6.92
N PHE A 5 28.29 -2.58 -5.61
CA PHE A 5 27.01 -2.70 -4.90
C PHE A 5 26.59 -1.45 -4.13
N LEU A 6 26.93 -0.26 -4.64
CA LEU A 6 26.52 0.99 -3.98
C LEU A 6 26.15 2.11 -4.95
N VAL A 7 25.42 1.79 -6.02
CA VAL A 7 24.76 2.78 -6.88
C VAL A 7 23.37 2.27 -7.22
N CYS A 8 22.37 2.69 -6.43
CA CYS A 8 20.96 2.76 -6.89
C CYS A 8 19.99 3.46 -5.92
N PHE A 9 20.45 4.12 -4.85
CA PHE A 9 19.57 4.81 -3.89
C PHE A 9 19.62 6.36 -3.93
N ALA A 10 20.15 6.94 -5.02
CA ALA A 10 20.34 8.40 -5.12
C ALA A 10 19.82 9.02 -6.43
N PHE A 11 18.68 8.57 -6.97
CA PHE A 11 18.12 9.15 -8.21
C PHE A 11 16.60 9.38 -8.21
N LEU A 12 16.00 9.74 -7.06
CA LEU A 12 14.57 10.06 -6.97
C LEU A 12 14.25 11.38 -6.23
N ALA A 13 15.18 12.34 -6.23
CA ALA A 13 15.01 13.61 -5.51
C ALA A 13 15.30 14.89 -6.31
N MET A 14 15.34 14.86 -7.64
CA MET A 14 15.39 16.09 -8.44
C MET A 14 14.46 16.00 -9.64
N GLY A 15 13.32 16.70 -9.52
CA GLY A 15 12.32 16.79 -10.57
C GLY A 15 11.26 17.84 -10.23
N SER A 16 11.56 19.09 -10.59
CA SER A 16 10.59 20.16 -10.87
C SER A 16 9.96 20.91 -9.67
N LEU A 17 10.70 21.86 -9.11
CA LEU A 17 10.11 23.08 -8.55
C LEU A 17 9.70 23.99 -9.72
N ARG A 18 8.41 24.08 -10.01
CA ARG A 18 7.85 25.21 -10.77
C ARG A 18 6.80 25.90 -9.89
N ALA A 19 7.09 27.15 -9.58
CA ALA A 19 6.22 28.08 -8.88
C ALA A 19 4.86 28.20 -9.60
N GLN A 20 3.77 28.14 -8.85
CA GLN A 20 2.46 28.54 -9.33
C GLN A 20 2.35 30.06 -9.23
N ASP A 21 2.24 30.69 -10.40
CA ASP A 21 1.85 32.09 -10.58
C ASP A 21 0.32 32.20 -10.36
N THR A 22 -0.11 33.01 -9.39
CA THR A 22 -1.51 33.09 -8.93
C THR A 22 -2.24 34.37 -9.35
N THR A 23 -1.83 35.02 -10.44
CA THR A 23 -2.35 36.36 -10.78
C THR A 23 -3.35 36.43 -11.95
N ALA A 24 -3.87 35.31 -12.45
CA ALA A 24 -4.86 35.36 -13.52
C ALA A 24 -6.31 35.51 -12.98
N VAL A 25 -6.88 36.71 -13.11
CA VAL A 25 -8.31 37.00 -12.86
C VAL A 25 -9.13 36.64 -14.12
N ARG A 26 -10.12 35.76 -13.96
CA ARG A 26 -11.10 35.40 -15.00
C ARG A 26 -12.22 36.45 -15.04
N ARG A 27 -12.43 37.07 -16.20
CA ARG A 27 -13.65 37.85 -16.50
C ARG A 27 -14.73 36.89 -16.96
N ASP A 28 -15.84 36.83 -16.23
CA ASP A 28 -17.03 36.14 -16.69
C ASP A 28 -17.92 37.13 -17.45
N SER A 29 -18.13 36.86 -18.74
CA SER A 29 -19.16 37.49 -19.55
C SER A 29 -20.37 36.56 -19.57
N ALA A 30 -21.49 37.03 -19.05
CA ALA A 30 -22.75 36.31 -19.05
C ALA A 30 -23.29 36.15 -20.48
N GLN A 31 -23.77 34.96 -20.82
CA GLN A 31 -24.67 34.77 -21.95
C GLN A 31 -25.69 33.67 -21.61
N THR A 32 -26.88 34.13 -21.23
CA THR A 32 -28.11 33.37 -21.05
C THR A 32 -28.79 33.15 -22.39
N THR A 33 -28.74 31.91 -22.89
CA THR A 33 -29.80 31.22 -23.66
C THR A 33 -29.28 29.82 -24.01
N GLY A 34 -29.85 28.76 -23.44
CA GLY A 34 -29.52 27.39 -23.83
C GLY A 34 -29.43 26.36 -22.70
N ASP A 35 -30.06 26.59 -21.54
CA ASP A 35 -29.89 25.71 -20.37
C ASP A 35 -30.49 24.31 -20.59
N ALA A 36 -31.60 24.20 -21.34
CA ALA A 36 -32.20 22.90 -21.66
C ALA A 36 -31.40 22.11 -22.71
N ASP A 37 -30.92 22.78 -23.76
CA ASP A 37 -30.05 22.15 -24.78
C ASP A 37 -28.66 21.83 -24.23
N ALA A 38 -28.14 22.62 -23.27
CA ALA A 38 -26.90 22.31 -22.57
C ALA A 38 -27.06 21.11 -21.61
N LEU A 39 -28.22 20.97 -20.95
CA LEU A 39 -28.55 19.80 -20.14
C LEU A 39 -28.78 18.55 -21.00
N LEU A 40 -29.45 18.67 -22.15
CA LEU A 40 -29.61 17.57 -23.12
C LEU A 40 -28.31 17.23 -23.85
N ALA A 41 -27.44 18.21 -24.10
CA ALA A 41 -26.08 18.00 -24.60
C ALA A 41 -25.22 17.27 -23.55
N GLY A 42 -25.34 17.62 -22.27
CA GLY A 42 -24.68 16.89 -21.17
C GLY A 42 -25.20 15.46 -20.97
N LEU A 43 -26.47 15.20 -21.27
CA LEU A 43 -27.06 13.85 -21.25
C LEU A 43 -26.67 13.02 -22.50
N SER A 44 -26.56 13.64 -23.66
CA SER A 44 -26.12 12.95 -24.88
C SER A 44 -24.63 12.63 -24.85
N ASP A 45 -23.79 13.48 -24.25
CA ASP A 45 -22.37 13.22 -23.99
C ASP A 45 -22.16 12.16 -22.88
N SER A 46 -23.21 11.88 -22.09
CA SER A 46 -23.23 10.75 -21.13
C SER A 46 -23.46 9.38 -21.82
N THR A 47 -23.58 9.34 -23.15
CA THR A 47 -23.80 8.11 -23.95
C THR A 47 -22.49 7.47 -24.42
N GLU A 48 -21.32 8.08 -24.20
CA GLU A 48 -20.06 7.34 -24.33
C GLU A 48 -19.94 6.34 -23.17
N ALA A 49 -19.95 5.04 -23.51
CA ALA A 49 -19.80 3.96 -22.55
C ALA A 49 -18.55 4.19 -21.69
N GLN A 50 -18.76 4.56 -20.43
CA GLN A 50 -17.67 4.79 -19.48
C GLN A 50 -16.75 3.56 -19.45
N PRO A 51 -15.43 3.73 -19.58
CA PRO A 51 -14.52 2.60 -19.67
C PRO A 51 -14.60 1.76 -18.39
N LEU A 52 -14.91 0.47 -18.55
CA LEU A 52 -15.13 -0.44 -17.42
C LEU A 52 -13.87 -0.63 -16.55
N LEU A 53 -12.67 -0.41 -17.11
CA LEU A 53 -11.39 -0.48 -16.43
C LEU A 53 -10.67 0.87 -16.43
N PRO A 54 -9.95 1.21 -15.36
CA PRO A 54 -9.14 2.41 -15.33
C PRO A 54 -7.93 2.28 -16.27
N ARG A 55 -7.53 3.40 -16.89
CA ARG A 55 -6.36 3.44 -17.79
C ARG A 55 -5.05 3.04 -17.10
N LYS A 56 -4.89 3.38 -15.82
CA LYS A 56 -3.69 3.08 -15.02
C LYS A 56 -3.98 1.98 -14.02
N MET A 57 -3.26 0.86 -14.15
CA MET A 57 -3.29 -0.28 -13.24
C MET A 57 -1.86 -0.64 -12.86
N ILE A 58 -1.65 -1.08 -11.61
CA ILE A 58 -0.37 -1.66 -11.20
C ILE A 58 -0.20 -3.04 -11.86
N PHE A 59 1.04 -3.53 -11.91
CA PHE A 59 1.37 -4.75 -12.66
C PHE A 59 0.57 -5.97 -12.21
N THR A 60 0.39 -6.17 -10.90
CA THR A 60 -0.40 -7.27 -10.31
C THR A 60 -1.86 -7.18 -10.71
N GLN A 61 -2.46 -6.00 -10.60
CA GLN A 61 -3.85 -5.77 -11.01
C GLN A 61 -4.03 -6.06 -12.50
N ARG A 62 -3.09 -5.63 -13.34
CA ARG A 62 -3.12 -5.90 -14.77
C ARG A 62 -3.02 -7.40 -15.07
N ALA A 63 -2.15 -8.11 -14.37
CA ALA A 63 -1.95 -9.55 -14.54
C ALA A 63 -3.21 -10.36 -14.21
N PHE A 64 -3.93 -10.02 -13.13
CA PHE A 64 -5.15 -10.76 -12.73
C PHE A 64 -6.43 -10.23 -13.40
N TRP A 65 -6.63 -8.91 -13.45
CA TRP A 65 -7.92 -8.27 -13.76
C TRP A 65 -7.93 -7.43 -15.04
N GLY A 66 -6.79 -7.26 -15.70
CA GLY A 66 -6.69 -6.48 -16.94
C GLY A 66 -7.51 -7.09 -18.08
N PRO A 67 -7.59 -6.43 -19.25
CA PRO A 67 -8.36 -6.93 -20.40
C PRO A 67 -7.97 -8.35 -20.84
N LYS A 68 -6.68 -8.69 -20.72
CA LYS A 68 -6.10 -10.03 -20.96
C LYS A 68 -5.59 -10.69 -19.67
N GLY A 69 -6.13 -10.28 -18.53
CA GLY A 69 -5.72 -10.81 -17.23
C GLY A 69 -6.17 -12.24 -17.04
N LEU A 70 -5.52 -12.97 -16.14
CA LEU A 70 -5.77 -14.38 -15.85
C LEU A 70 -7.26 -14.70 -15.66
N LEU A 71 -7.98 -13.87 -14.91
CA LEU A 71 -9.39 -14.10 -14.59
C LEU A 71 -10.32 -13.87 -15.80
N ARG A 72 -9.87 -13.11 -16.80
CA ARG A 72 -10.57 -12.96 -18.09
C ARG A 72 -10.34 -14.16 -18.99
N VAL A 73 -9.09 -14.61 -19.06
CA VAL A 73 -8.69 -15.78 -19.88
C VAL A 73 -9.41 -17.04 -19.39
N MET A 74 -9.57 -17.19 -18.07
CA MET A 74 -10.31 -18.31 -17.46
C MET A 74 -11.84 -18.15 -17.49
N ASN A 75 -12.37 -17.07 -18.09
CA ASN A 75 -13.81 -16.76 -18.13
C ASN A 75 -14.50 -16.66 -16.75
N VAL A 76 -13.74 -16.35 -15.69
CA VAL A 76 -14.24 -16.24 -14.30
C VAL A 76 -14.81 -14.83 -14.02
N ALA A 77 -14.23 -13.82 -14.67
CA ALA A 77 -14.71 -12.46 -14.63
C ALA A 77 -14.89 -11.98 -16.07
N PRO A 78 -16.09 -11.97 -16.67
CA PRO A 78 -16.29 -11.36 -17.98
C PRO A 78 -16.35 -9.82 -17.87
N LEU A 79 -15.83 -9.11 -18.89
CA LEU A 79 -15.74 -7.64 -18.87
C LEU A 79 -17.07 -7.01 -19.31
N THR A 80 -18.11 -7.19 -18.51
CA THR A 80 -19.45 -6.59 -18.69
C THR A 80 -19.76 -5.64 -17.52
N PRO A 81 -20.77 -4.77 -17.62
CA PRO A 81 -21.21 -3.93 -16.49
C PRO A 81 -21.56 -4.74 -15.23
N GLU A 82 -22.21 -5.89 -15.39
CA GLU A 82 -22.61 -6.80 -14.30
C GLU A 82 -21.37 -7.47 -13.70
N GLY A 83 -20.46 -7.98 -14.55
CA GLY A 83 -19.19 -8.55 -14.13
C GLY A 83 -18.34 -7.53 -13.36
N ARG A 84 -18.37 -6.27 -13.82
CA ARG A 84 -17.66 -5.17 -13.16
C ARG A 84 -18.24 -4.86 -11.78
N THR A 85 -19.56 -4.91 -11.63
CA THR A 85 -20.22 -4.76 -10.33
C THR A 85 -19.80 -5.87 -9.36
N LYS A 86 -19.68 -7.12 -9.83
CA LYS A 86 -19.19 -8.25 -9.04
C LYS A 86 -17.73 -8.06 -8.62
N GLU A 87 -16.86 -7.61 -9.53
CA GLU A 87 -15.47 -7.28 -9.20
C GLU A 87 -15.35 -6.22 -8.12
N LEU A 88 -16.22 -5.22 -8.12
CA LEU A 88 -16.17 -4.16 -7.12
C LEU A 88 -16.63 -4.65 -5.75
N LYS A 89 -17.58 -5.60 -5.70
CA LYS A 89 -17.92 -6.32 -4.47
C LYS A 89 -16.73 -7.14 -3.95
N ILE A 90 -16.03 -7.86 -4.83
CA ILE A 90 -14.79 -8.58 -4.49
C ILE A 90 -13.72 -7.62 -3.97
N ARG A 91 -13.51 -6.48 -4.66
CA ARG A 91 -12.58 -5.44 -4.25
C ARG A 91 -12.88 -4.95 -2.85
N ARG A 92 -14.15 -4.66 -2.55
CA ARG A 92 -14.57 -4.23 -1.22
C ARG A 92 -14.24 -5.30 -0.18
N GLY A 93 -14.57 -6.56 -0.44
CA GLY A 93 -14.24 -7.68 0.46
C GLY A 93 -12.74 -7.82 0.71
N MET A 94 -11.92 -7.79 -0.35
CA MET A 94 -10.45 -7.90 -0.23
C MET A 94 -9.84 -6.72 0.54
N LEU A 95 -10.33 -5.50 0.33
CA LEU A 95 -9.84 -4.32 1.05
C LEU A 95 -10.30 -4.29 2.51
N THR A 96 -11.52 -4.76 2.81
CA THR A 96 -11.96 -4.95 4.19
C THR A 96 -11.12 -6.02 4.89
N ALA A 97 -10.83 -7.14 4.22
CA ALA A 97 -9.93 -8.16 4.74
C ALA A 97 -8.50 -7.63 4.95
N HIS A 98 -7.99 -6.80 4.04
CA HIS A 98 -6.70 -6.11 4.19
C HIS A 98 -6.69 -5.22 5.44
N GLN A 99 -7.76 -4.46 5.69
CA GLN A 99 -7.90 -3.61 6.88
C GLN A 99 -7.93 -4.44 8.17
N ILE A 100 -8.78 -5.46 8.24
CA ILE A 100 -8.90 -6.34 9.42
C ILE A 100 -7.56 -7.04 9.68
N GLY A 101 -6.98 -7.67 8.65
CA GLY A 101 -5.67 -8.29 8.76
C GLY A 101 -4.58 -7.28 9.14
N GLY A 102 -4.75 -6.02 8.74
CA GLY A 102 -3.89 -4.91 9.13
C GLY A 102 -3.82 -4.74 10.65
N PHE A 103 -4.98 -4.71 11.32
CA PHE A 103 -5.07 -4.65 12.78
C PHE A 103 -4.57 -5.92 13.47
N VAL A 104 -4.84 -7.10 12.89
CA VAL A 104 -4.31 -8.38 13.41
C VAL A 104 -2.78 -8.38 13.41
N THR A 105 -2.19 -7.91 12.30
CA THR A 105 -0.73 -7.78 12.18
C THR A 105 -0.19 -6.74 13.17
N LEU A 106 -0.90 -5.63 13.40
CA LEU A 106 -0.53 -4.60 14.38
C LEU A 106 -0.45 -5.19 15.80
N ALA A 107 -1.42 -6.02 16.20
CA ALA A 107 -1.39 -6.70 17.49
C ALA A 107 -0.16 -7.61 17.62
N GLY A 108 0.19 -8.33 16.55
CA GLY A 108 1.43 -9.10 16.46
C GLY A 108 2.67 -8.23 16.67
N PHE A 109 2.76 -7.08 16.00
CA PHE A 109 3.88 -6.14 16.19
C PHE A 109 4.00 -5.65 17.62
N ILE A 110 2.89 -5.32 18.29
CA ILE A 110 2.89 -4.89 19.69
C ILE A 110 3.47 -6.00 20.57
N ALA A 111 2.96 -7.22 20.43
CA ALA A 111 3.46 -8.38 21.19
C ALA A 111 4.96 -8.63 20.93
N GLN A 112 5.38 -8.61 19.66
CA GLN A 112 6.79 -8.78 19.29
C GLN A 112 7.68 -7.67 19.88
N GLY A 113 7.18 -6.43 19.90
CA GLY A 113 7.87 -5.28 20.49
C GLY A 113 8.14 -5.47 21.98
N PHE A 114 7.14 -5.92 22.74
CA PHE A 114 7.31 -6.28 24.15
C PHE A 114 8.30 -7.43 24.35
N LEU A 115 8.20 -8.49 23.54
CA LEU A 115 9.13 -9.62 23.59
C LEU A 115 10.57 -9.19 23.26
N GLY A 116 10.74 -8.30 22.27
CA GLY A 116 12.05 -7.76 21.89
C GLY A 116 12.68 -6.89 22.98
N ALA A 117 11.88 -6.07 23.68
CA ALA A 117 12.33 -5.32 24.83
C ALA A 117 12.75 -6.24 25.99
N LYS A 118 11.97 -7.27 26.28
CA LYS A 118 12.30 -8.27 27.31
C LYS A 118 13.55 -9.06 26.97
N LEU A 119 13.74 -9.41 25.69
CA LEU A 119 14.89 -10.17 25.21
C LEU A 119 16.23 -9.45 25.47
N TYR A 120 16.23 -8.11 25.54
CA TYR A 120 17.44 -7.33 25.74
C TYR A 120 18.11 -7.56 27.10
N ASN A 121 17.30 -7.79 28.13
CA ASN A 121 17.75 -7.99 29.51
C ASN A 121 17.64 -9.45 29.95
N ALA A 122 17.34 -10.38 29.03
CA ALA A 122 17.15 -11.78 29.34
C ALA A 122 18.48 -12.55 29.31
N PHE A 123 18.64 -13.51 30.23
CA PHE A 123 19.81 -14.38 30.33
C PHE A 123 19.39 -15.84 30.51
N GLY A 124 20.31 -16.78 30.27
CA GLY A 124 20.09 -18.20 30.51
C GLY A 124 18.89 -18.80 29.76
N GLU A 125 18.08 -19.61 30.46
CA GLU A 125 16.89 -20.25 29.89
C GLU A 125 15.83 -19.23 29.45
N ASP A 126 15.70 -18.13 30.18
CA ASP A 126 14.75 -17.06 29.86
C ASP A 126 15.08 -16.40 28.52
N TYR A 127 16.37 -16.19 28.23
CA TYR A 127 16.81 -15.71 26.92
C TYR A 127 16.32 -16.64 25.80
N THR A 128 16.54 -17.95 25.94
CA THR A 128 16.17 -18.94 24.92
C THR A 128 14.65 -18.97 24.72
N ARG A 129 13.89 -18.95 25.81
CA ARG A 129 12.41 -18.95 25.76
C ARG A 129 11.86 -17.69 25.10
N ILE A 130 12.31 -16.51 25.53
CA ILE A 130 11.82 -15.23 25.00
C ILE A 130 12.23 -15.06 23.54
N LYS A 131 13.44 -15.50 23.16
CA LYS A 131 13.89 -15.50 21.77
C LYS A 131 12.97 -16.32 20.88
N ARG A 132 12.61 -17.56 21.30
CA ARG A 132 11.67 -18.40 20.55
C ARG A 132 10.30 -17.74 20.40
N LEU A 133 9.79 -17.10 21.45
CA LEU A 133 8.53 -16.37 21.37
C LEU A 133 8.63 -15.17 20.42
N HIS A 134 9.74 -14.42 20.45
CA HIS A 134 9.97 -13.30 19.56
C HIS A 134 10.04 -13.74 18.08
N GLU A 135 10.74 -14.84 17.79
CA GLU A 135 10.81 -15.42 16.43
C GLU A 135 9.47 -16.02 15.98
N GLY A 136 8.70 -16.62 16.90
CA GLY A 136 7.34 -17.06 16.64
C GLY A 136 6.40 -15.90 16.30
N ALA A 137 6.48 -14.81 17.05
CA ALA A 137 5.74 -13.58 16.75
C ALA A 137 6.16 -12.98 15.39
N ALA A 138 7.45 -13.01 15.06
CA ALA A 138 7.95 -12.57 13.76
C ALA A 138 7.38 -13.40 12.61
N THR A 139 7.33 -14.71 12.78
CA THR A 139 6.72 -15.63 11.80
C THR A 139 5.24 -15.30 11.59
N PHE A 140 4.49 -15.12 12.69
CA PHE A 140 3.08 -14.71 12.63
C PHE A 140 2.89 -13.37 11.90
N ILE A 141 3.70 -12.36 12.22
CA ILE A 141 3.65 -11.05 11.56
C ILE A 141 3.97 -11.19 10.07
N ASN A 142 5.01 -11.94 9.69
CA ASN A 142 5.37 -12.12 8.28
C ASN A 142 4.24 -12.77 7.47
N VAL A 143 3.58 -13.80 8.02
CA VAL A 143 2.46 -14.48 7.35
C VAL A 143 1.24 -13.55 7.23
N SER A 144 0.85 -12.90 8.33
CA SER A 144 -0.30 -11.99 8.35
C SER A 144 -0.06 -10.76 7.47
N TYR A 145 1.12 -10.14 7.56
CA TYR A 145 1.54 -9.04 6.69
C TYR A 145 1.62 -9.44 5.21
N GLY A 146 2.19 -10.60 4.89
CA GLY A 146 2.24 -11.11 3.53
C GLY A 146 0.84 -11.33 2.94
N THR A 147 -0.08 -11.83 3.76
CA THR A 147 -1.49 -12.00 3.39
C THR A 147 -2.16 -10.66 3.11
N THR A 148 -1.98 -9.65 3.97
CA THR A 148 -2.56 -8.32 3.75
C THR A 148 -1.96 -7.63 2.52
N LEU A 149 -0.65 -7.77 2.30
CA LEU A 149 0.03 -7.27 1.11
C LEU A 149 -0.55 -7.92 -0.16
N ALA A 150 -0.72 -9.25 -0.16
CA ALA A 150 -1.28 -9.98 -1.27
C ALA A 150 -2.71 -9.52 -1.57
N LEU A 151 -3.56 -9.36 -0.54
CA LEU A 151 -4.91 -8.81 -0.70
C LEU A 151 -4.86 -7.44 -1.38
N SER A 152 -4.04 -6.50 -0.90
CA SER A 152 -3.94 -5.15 -1.47
C SER A 152 -3.44 -5.14 -2.93
N LEU A 153 -2.37 -5.90 -3.23
CA LEU A 153 -1.76 -5.92 -4.55
C LEU A 153 -2.61 -6.65 -5.60
N THR A 154 -3.33 -7.69 -5.20
CA THR A 154 -4.15 -8.50 -6.13
C THR A 154 -5.61 -8.07 -6.17
N THR A 155 -6.01 -7.03 -5.43
CA THR A 155 -7.39 -6.52 -5.43
C THR A 155 -7.79 -5.98 -6.83
N PRO A 156 -9.02 -6.25 -7.33
CA PRO A 156 -9.53 -5.71 -8.59
C PRO A 156 -9.36 -4.20 -8.68
N PRO A 157 -9.06 -3.59 -9.85
CA PRO A 157 -8.81 -2.16 -9.95
C PRO A 157 -10.04 -1.31 -9.56
N PRO A 158 -9.88 -0.05 -9.10
CA PRO A 158 -11.01 0.85 -8.80
C PRO A 158 -11.70 1.36 -10.09
N ILE A 159 -12.93 1.90 -9.99
CA ILE A 159 -13.61 2.57 -11.13
C ILE A 159 -12.95 3.91 -11.47
N VAL A 160 -12.71 4.73 -10.45
CA VAL A 160 -12.31 6.13 -10.64
C VAL A 160 -10.80 6.30 -10.46
N GLY A 161 -10.21 7.18 -11.28
CA GLY A 161 -8.81 7.61 -11.15
C GLY A 161 -8.54 8.31 -9.81
N SER A 162 -7.27 8.43 -9.44
CA SER A 162 -6.88 9.04 -8.16
C SER A 162 -7.33 10.51 -8.08
N LYS A 163 -7.91 10.92 -6.95
CA LYS A 163 -8.19 12.34 -6.65
C LYS A 163 -6.89 13.18 -6.68
N ARG A 164 -6.99 14.42 -7.18
CA ARG A 164 -5.90 15.43 -7.10
C ARG A 164 -5.73 15.90 -5.64
N GLY A 165 -4.53 16.37 -5.27
CA GLY A 165 -4.20 16.81 -3.90
C GLY A 165 -3.61 15.74 -2.99
N PHE A 166 -3.14 16.14 -1.79
CA PHE A 166 -2.68 15.21 -0.76
C PHE A 166 -3.90 14.55 -0.09
N THR A 167 -3.87 13.23 0.03
CA THR A 167 -4.97 12.47 0.64
C THR A 167 -4.40 11.44 1.60
N THR A 168 -5.20 11.03 2.56
CA THR A 168 -4.87 9.95 3.51
C THR A 168 -4.47 8.65 2.82
N ILE A 169 -5.10 8.33 1.69
CA ILE A 169 -4.71 7.19 0.84
C ILE A 169 -3.31 7.36 0.26
N LYS A 170 -2.90 8.57 -0.15
CA LYS A 170 -1.54 8.82 -0.63
C LYS A 170 -0.53 8.72 0.51
N LEU A 171 -0.85 9.26 1.68
CA LEU A 171 -0.04 9.10 2.89
C LEU A 171 0.17 7.62 3.22
N HIS A 172 -0.90 6.82 3.27
CA HIS A 172 -0.83 5.38 3.46
C HIS A 172 0.10 4.72 2.43
N ARG A 173 0.03 5.09 1.14
CA ARG A 173 0.94 4.53 0.12
C ARG A 173 2.40 4.86 0.37
N TYR A 174 2.72 6.07 0.80
CA TYR A 174 4.10 6.43 1.14
C TYR A 174 4.58 5.67 2.37
N LEU A 175 3.76 5.62 3.42
CA LEU A 175 4.04 4.83 4.62
C LEU A 175 4.13 3.34 4.29
N ALA A 176 3.40 2.85 3.29
CA ALA A 176 3.46 1.48 2.80
C ALA A 176 4.79 1.11 2.18
N VAL A 177 5.41 2.04 1.43
CA VAL A 177 6.78 1.84 0.95
C VAL A 177 7.74 1.73 2.13
N VAL A 178 7.59 2.59 3.14
CA VAL A 178 8.46 2.59 4.32
C VAL A 178 8.29 1.30 5.13
N HIS A 179 7.07 0.91 5.49
CA HIS A 179 6.85 -0.27 6.32
C HIS A 179 7.12 -1.58 5.55
N LEU A 180 6.91 -1.63 4.23
CA LEU A 180 7.31 -2.80 3.42
C LEU A 180 8.84 -2.95 3.38
N THR A 181 9.55 -1.85 3.13
CA THR A 181 11.02 -1.86 3.13
C THR A 181 11.56 -2.23 4.51
N GLY A 182 10.95 -1.68 5.56
CA GLY A 182 11.27 -2.00 6.94
C GLY A 182 11.07 -3.47 7.28
N MET A 183 9.97 -4.09 6.83
CA MET A 183 9.71 -5.53 6.99
C MET A 183 10.78 -6.40 6.32
N VAL A 184 11.24 -6.02 5.12
CA VAL A 184 12.33 -6.75 4.47
C VAL A 184 13.63 -6.56 5.26
N ALA A 185 13.95 -5.32 5.63
CA ALA A 185 15.18 -4.99 6.35
C ALA A 185 15.27 -5.70 7.71
N THR A 186 14.19 -5.75 8.49
CA THR A 186 14.19 -6.41 9.81
C THR A 186 14.43 -7.92 9.69
N ASN A 187 13.83 -8.59 8.70
CA ASN A 187 14.05 -10.01 8.43
C ASN A 187 15.49 -10.30 7.99
N VAL A 188 16.04 -9.48 7.09
CA VAL A 188 17.45 -9.60 6.65
C VAL A 188 18.40 -9.40 7.85
N LEU A 189 18.20 -8.33 8.62
CA LEU A 189 19.04 -8.03 9.79
C LEU A 189 18.92 -9.12 10.88
N ALA A 190 17.72 -9.70 11.07
CA ALA A 190 17.53 -10.80 12.01
C ALA A 190 18.41 -12.02 11.66
N HIS A 191 18.53 -12.34 10.37
CA HIS A 191 19.42 -13.41 9.92
C HIS A 191 20.90 -13.02 10.09
N MET A 192 21.28 -11.79 9.72
CA MET A 192 22.68 -11.34 9.82
C MET A 192 23.20 -11.26 11.26
N ILE A 193 22.33 -10.99 12.24
CA ILE A 193 22.70 -10.91 13.67
C ILE A 193 23.23 -12.24 14.20
N GLN A 194 22.86 -13.37 13.60
CA GLN A 194 23.36 -14.69 14.02
C GLN A 194 24.88 -14.81 13.87
N THR A 195 25.46 -14.10 12.89
CA THR A 195 26.91 -14.08 12.64
C THR A 195 27.55 -12.73 12.96
N ASN A 196 26.77 -11.64 13.03
CA ASN A 196 27.24 -10.28 13.26
C ASN A 196 26.41 -9.59 14.36
N TYR A 197 26.74 -9.87 15.62
CA TYR A 197 25.97 -9.35 16.76
C TYR A 197 25.93 -7.82 16.87
N GLU A 198 26.93 -7.13 16.31
CA GLU A 198 27.01 -5.67 16.17
C GLU A 198 25.80 -5.07 15.41
N LEU A 199 25.06 -5.88 14.65
CA LEU A 199 23.90 -5.42 13.88
C LEU A 199 22.60 -5.32 14.70
N LYS A 200 22.61 -5.77 15.97
CA LYS A 200 21.44 -5.69 16.88
C LYS A 200 20.82 -4.29 16.99
N PRO A 201 21.60 -3.20 17.14
CA PRO A 201 21.04 -1.85 17.20
C PRO A 201 20.32 -1.46 15.91
N TYR A 202 20.86 -1.83 14.75
CA TYR A 202 20.27 -1.54 13.44
C TYR A 202 18.96 -2.30 13.22
N HIS A 203 18.89 -3.59 13.62
CA HIS A 203 17.64 -4.34 13.59
C HIS A 203 16.56 -3.68 14.44
N ARG A 204 16.93 -3.17 15.62
CA ARG A 204 16.01 -2.48 16.52
C ARG A 204 15.49 -1.17 15.94
N ILE A 205 16.38 -0.35 15.39
CA ILE A 205 16.00 0.90 14.73
C ILE A 205 15.05 0.58 13.57
N ALA A 206 15.41 -0.36 12.71
CA ALA A 206 14.55 -0.80 11.61
C ALA A 206 13.19 -1.30 12.12
N ALA A 207 13.14 -2.06 13.21
CA ALA A 207 11.91 -2.56 13.81
C ALA A 207 11.01 -1.43 14.33
N TYR A 208 11.56 -0.46 15.06
CA TYR A 208 10.79 0.70 15.55
C TYR A 208 10.31 1.60 14.41
N THR A 209 11.14 1.86 13.41
CA THR A 209 10.73 2.63 12.22
C THR A 209 9.63 1.88 11.46
N THR A 210 9.74 0.57 11.30
CA THR A 210 8.72 -0.26 10.64
C THR A 210 7.40 -0.20 11.41
N PHE A 211 7.43 -0.43 12.72
CA PHE A 211 6.26 -0.35 13.58
C PHE A 211 5.60 1.02 13.54
N GLY A 212 6.38 2.10 13.69
CA GLY A 212 5.87 3.47 13.67
C GLY A 212 5.23 3.81 12.32
N ALA A 213 5.90 3.50 11.21
CA ALA A 213 5.35 3.71 9.86
C ALA A 213 4.07 2.88 9.64
N TYR A 214 4.05 1.63 10.10
CA TYR A 214 2.89 0.74 9.99
C TYR A 214 1.70 1.23 10.81
N ALA A 215 1.91 1.59 12.08
CA ALA A 215 0.87 2.13 12.96
C ALA A 215 0.34 3.47 12.43
N ALA A 216 1.22 4.38 12.01
CA ALA A 216 0.82 5.64 11.37
C ALA A 216 0.03 5.39 10.08
N SER A 217 0.35 4.34 9.32
CA SER A 217 -0.35 3.95 8.10
C SER A 217 -1.79 3.51 8.38
N ILE A 218 -2.03 2.83 9.49
CA ILE A 218 -3.37 2.46 9.96
C ILE A 218 -4.15 3.69 10.40
N VAL A 219 -3.56 4.54 11.23
CA VAL A 219 -4.18 5.79 11.71
C VAL A 219 -4.53 6.72 10.56
N ALA A 220 -3.66 6.81 9.54
CA ALA A 220 -3.92 7.64 8.37
C ALA A 220 -5.19 7.23 7.63
N LEU A 221 -5.61 5.95 7.69
CA LEU A 221 -6.81 5.46 6.99
C LEU A 221 -8.09 5.51 7.82
N THR A 222 -8.01 5.79 9.12
CA THR A 222 -9.18 5.92 10.00
C THR A 222 -9.77 7.32 10.04
N PHE A 223 -9.03 8.33 9.57
CA PHE A 223 -9.41 9.75 9.51
C PHE A 223 -9.34 10.26 8.06
#